data_AF-A0A059LCY9-F1
#
_entry.id   AF-A0A059LCY9-F1
#
_cell.length_a   1.000
_cell.length_b   1.000
_cell.length_c   1.000
_cell.angle_alpha   90.00
_cell.angle_beta   90.00
_cell.angle_gamma   90.00
#
_symmetry.space_group_name_H-M   'P 1'
#
loop_
_entity.id
_entity.type
_entity.pdbx_description
1 polymer ?
#
loop_
_entity_poly.entity_id
_entity_poly.type
_entity_poly.pdbx_seq_one_letter_code
_entity_poly.pdbx_strand_id
1 'polypeptide(L)'
;MEIADEKELPLEMDVAEVGEEEEDEEDECMWVLGFVEQPLKRQSLLRHRFPSKVGGRPAWLDPMQLPSPDQVVSVPDGRPLSFLLQVYAPVSEVESAFHRSIFLFIEPKAHPPLQRGSVRAF
;
A
#
# COMPACT_ATOMS: atom_id res chain seq x y z
N MET A 1 16.88 51.69 -61.98
CA MET A 1 17.16 51.11 -60.65
C MET A 1 15.88 51.34 -59.88
N GLU A 2 15.01 50.39 -59.59
CA GLU A 2 15.00 48.90 -59.55
C GLU A 2 13.59 48.46 -60.00
N ILE A 3 13.45 47.58 -60.99
CA ILE A 3 13.26 46.11 -60.93
C ILE A 3 11.94 45.66 -60.25
N ALA A 4 11.04 45.22 -61.13
CA ALA A 4 10.02 44.16 -61.07
C ALA A 4 8.98 44.08 -59.94
N ASP A 5 7.74 44.29 -60.38
CA ASP A 5 6.50 43.72 -59.89
C ASP A 5 6.54 42.18 -60.03
N GLU A 6 6.59 41.43 -58.92
CA GLU A 6 6.37 39.99 -58.92
C GLU A 6 5.37 39.61 -57.81
N LYS A 7 4.36 38.87 -58.27
CA LYS A 7 3.12 38.50 -57.62
C LYS A 7 3.30 37.16 -56.94
N GLU A 8 3.11 37.01 -55.63
CA GLU A 8 2.84 35.69 -55.01
C GLU A 8 1.78 35.74 -53.90
N LEU A 9 0.95 34.70 -53.91
CA LEU A 9 -0.27 34.46 -53.13
C LEU A 9 0.06 33.96 -51.71
N PRO A 10 -0.87 34.05 -50.73
CA PRO A 10 -0.60 33.61 -49.37
C PRO A 10 -0.61 32.08 -49.30
N LEU A 11 0.51 31.49 -48.88
CA LEU A 11 0.60 30.08 -48.51
C LEU A 11 0.59 29.99 -46.99
N GLU A 12 -0.52 29.46 -46.46
CA GLU A 12 -0.61 28.91 -45.12
C GLU A 12 0.51 27.88 -44.92
N MET A 13 1.27 27.99 -43.84
CA MET A 13 2.29 27.01 -43.52
C MET A 13 2.21 26.66 -42.04
N ASP A 14 1.88 25.38 -41.83
CA ASP A 14 1.74 24.64 -40.59
C ASP A 14 2.68 25.07 -39.48
N VAL A 15 2.11 25.54 -38.36
CA VAL A 15 2.80 25.46 -37.08
C VAL A 15 2.61 24.01 -36.63
N ALA A 16 3.60 23.17 -36.90
CA ALA A 16 3.71 21.87 -36.26
C ALA A 16 3.74 22.12 -34.74
N GLU A 17 2.64 21.80 -34.05
CA GLU A 17 2.65 21.70 -32.60
C GLU A 17 3.73 20.69 -32.23
N VAL A 18 4.73 21.20 -31.49
CA VAL A 18 5.74 20.40 -30.82
C VAL A 18 4.98 19.39 -29.98
N GLY A 19 5.11 18.11 -30.32
CA GLY A 19 4.61 17.04 -29.47
C GLY A 19 5.19 17.25 -28.09
N GLU A 20 4.33 17.49 -27.11
CA GLU A 20 4.69 17.41 -25.71
C GLU A 20 5.12 15.96 -25.48
N GLU A 21 6.43 15.70 -25.49
CA GLU A 21 6.97 14.49 -24.91
C GLU A 21 6.61 14.59 -23.43
N GLU A 22 5.50 13.97 -23.04
CA GLU A 22 5.17 13.75 -21.64
C GLU A 22 6.35 12.97 -21.06
N GLU A 23 7.24 13.68 -20.36
CA GLU A 23 8.25 13.06 -19.53
C GLU A 23 7.47 12.17 -18.56
N ASP A 24 7.55 10.85 -18.77
CA ASP A 24 7.06 9.85 -17.84
C ASP A 24 7.77 10.10 -16.50
N GLU A 25 7.19 10.96 -15.66
CA GLU A 25 7.57 11.12 -14.25
C GLU A 25 7.29 9.77 -13.60
N GLU A 26 8.28 8.86 -13.66
CA GLU A 26 8.26 7.64 -12.88
C GLU A 26 8.09 8.05 -11.43
N ASP A 27 6.87 7.91 -10.89
CA ASP A 27 6.55 8.18 -9.49
C ASP A 27 7.59 7.47 -8.61
N GLU A 28 8.61 8.21 -8.15
CA GLU A 28 9.64 7.67 -7.27
C GLU A 28 8.96 7.29 -5.94
N CYS A 29 8.53 6.04 -5.83
CA CYS A 29 7.94 5.52 -4.60
C CYS A 29 8.98 5.52 -3.49
N MET A 30 8.94 6.53 -2.62
CA MET A 30 9.76 6.61 -1.42
C MET A 30 9.33 5.54 -0.40
N TRP A 31 10.21 4.59 -0.10
CA TRP A 31 9.98 3.58 0.93
C TRP A 31 10.48 4.07 2.29
N VAL A 32 9.59 4.11 3.29
CA VAL A 32 9.98 4.36 4.68
C VAL A 32 10.28 3.03 5.37
N LEU A 33 11.55 2.82 5.72
CA LEU A 33 11.96 1.71 6.58
C LEU A 33 11.89 2.14 8.05
N GLY A 34 11.29 1.31 8.90
CA GLY A 34 11.17 1.57 10.34
C GLY A 34 11.58 0.36 11.19
N PHE A 35 12.00 0.62 12.42
CA PHE A 35 12.28 -0.41 13.42
C PHE A 35 11.12 -0.52 14.42
N VAL A 36 11.05 -1.66 15.11
CA VAL A 36 10.09 -1.84 16.20
C VAL A 36 10.56 -1.05 17.41
N GLU A 37 9.73 -0.12 17.87
CA GLU A 37 10.02 0.72 19.03
C GLU A 37 8.93 0.60 20.09
N GLN A 38 9.26 0.96 21.34
CA GLN A 38 8.25 1.06 22.39
C GLN A 38 7.33 2.25 22.12
N PRO A 39 6.00 2.11 22.31
CA PRO A 39 5.08 3.22 22.09
C PRO A 39 5.32 4.32 23.14
N LEU A 40 5.43 5.57 22.68
CA LEU A 40 5.52 6.74 23.56
C LEU A 40 4.37 6.81 24.58
N LYS A 41 3.16 6.39 24.17
CA LYS A 41 1.97 6.30 25.03
C LYS A 41 1.25 4.99 24.72
N ARG A 42 0.88 4.20 25.72
CA ARG A 42 0.12 2.95 25.51
C ARG A 42 -1.18 3.15 24.72
N GLN A 43 -1.80 4.32 24.84
CA GLN A 43 -3.03 4.68 24.14
C GLN A 43 -2.85 4.80 22.62
N SER A 44 -1.61 4.96 22.11
CA SER A 44 -1.36 4.96 20.67
C SER A 44 -1.66 3.61 20.03
N LEU A 45 -1.68 2.52 20.81
CA LEU A 45 -1.97 1.17 20.34
C LEU A 45 -3.47 0.83 20.33
N LEU A 46 -4.35 1.78 20.63
CA LEU A 46 -5.80 1.58 20.58
C LEU A 46 -6.29 1.58 19.12
N ARG A 47 -7.32 0.78 18.82
CA ARG A 47 -7.83 0.60 17.44
C ARG A 47 -8.19 1.90 16.72
N HIS A 48 -8.78 2.88 17.42
CA HIS A 48 -9.18 4.17 16.85
C HIS A 48 -8.00 5.12 16.59
N ARG A 49 -6.77 4.69 16.87
CA ARG A 49 -5.52 5.39 16.53
C ARG A 49 -4.80 4.76 15.34
N PHE A 50 -5.39 3.73 14.72
CA PHE A 50 -4.88 3.07 13.53
C PHE A 50 -3.39 2.68 13.62
N PRO A 51 -3.00 1.87 14.63
CA PRO A 51 -1.58 1.62 14.89
C PRO A 51 -0.97 0.63 13.88
N SER A 52 0.26 0.90 13.47
CA SER A 52 1.22 -0.15 13.09
C SER A 52 1.89 -0.68 14.35
N LYS A 53 1.89 -2.00 14.57
CA LYS A 53 2.39 -2.63 15.80
C LYS A 53 2.82 -4.08 15.62
N VAL A 54 3.65 -4.56 16.53
CA VAL A 54 4.08 -5.96 16.62
C VAL A 54 3.55 -6.56 17.92
N GLY A 55 2.98 -7.77 17.83
CA GLY A 55 2.53 -8.59 18.94
C GLY A 55 1.31 -8.05 19.73
N GLY A 56 0.99 -8.76 20.81
CA GLY A 56 -0.19 -8.49 21.63
C GLY A 56 -1.50 -8.90 20.92
N ARG A 57 -2.58 -8.15 21.19
CA ARG A 57 -3.86 -8.36 20.50
C ARG A 57 -3.94 -7.47 19.25
N PRO A 58 -4.48 -7.96 18.13
CA PRO A 58 -4.75 -7.15 16.95
C PRO A 58 -5.69 -5.99 17.31
N ALA A 59 -5.41 -4.81 16.78
CA ALA A 59 -6.26 -3.64 16.92
C ALA A 59 -7.20 -3.57 15.72
N TRP A 60 -8.21 -4.45 15.71
CA TRP A 60 -9.15 -4.61 14.61
C TRP A 60 -9.80 -3.29 14.21
N LEU A 61 -9.78 -3.00 12.91
CA LEU A 61 -10.35 -1.79 12.33
C LEU A 61 -11.88 -1.84 12.41
N ASP A 62 -12.47 -2.95 11.94
CA ASP A 62 -13.89 -3.25 12.07
C ASP A 62 -14.11 -4.19 13.28
N PRO A 63 -14.75 -3.72 14.37
CA PRO A 63 -15.02 -4.56 15.53
C PRO A 63 -16.16 -5.58 15.30
N MET A 64 -16.93 -5.45 14.23
CA MET A 64 -18.06 -6.32 13.90
C MET A 64 -17.68 -7.47 12.96
N GLN A 65 -16.71 -7.23 12.09
CA GLN A 65 -16.22 -8.22 11.11
C GLN A 65 -14.89 -8.81 11.54
N LEU A 66 -14.92 -9.66 12.57
CA LEU A 66 -13.74 -10.35 13.08
C LEU A 66 -13.54 -11.69 12.37
N PRO A 67 -12.28 -12.11 12.13
CA PRO A 67 -12.01 -13.47 11.67
C PRO A 67 -12.57 -14.51 12.64
N SER A 68 -13.22 -15.54 12.10
CA SER A 68 -13.64 -16.69 12.90
C SER A 68 -12.43 -17.48 13.40
N PRO A 69 -12.56 -18.28 14.47
CA PRO A 69 -11.46 -19.11 14.96
C PRO A 69 -10.87 -20.03 13.88
N ASP A 70 -11.71 -20.61 13.01
CA ASP A 70 -11.27 -21.48 11.91
C ASP A 70 -10.53 -20.71 10.80
N GLN A 71 -10.70 -19.39 10.75
CA GLN A 71 -9.89 -18.54 9.89
C GLN A 71 -8.53 -18.26 10.50
N VAL A 72 -8.24 -18.55 11.77
CA VAL A 72 -6.93 -18.23 12.40
C VAL A 72 -6.23 -19.50 12.86
N VAL A 73 -6.30 -20.55 12.05
CA VAL A 73 -5.55 -21.80 12.24
C VAL A 73 -4.63 -22.10 11.05
N SER A 74 -3.57 -22.84 11.35
CA SER A 74 -2.67 -23.40 10.36
C SER A 74 -3.39 -24.44 9.51
N VAL A 75 -3.07 -24.50 8.21
CA VAL A 75 -3.60 -25.54 7.32
C VAL A 75 -3.00 -26.93 7.59
N PRO A 76 -1.69 -27.07 7.88
CA PRO A 76 -1.07 -28.39 8.05
C PRO A 76 -1.60 -29.18 9.24
N ASP A 77 -1.81 -28.54 10.39
CA ASP A 77 -2.09 -29.21 11.67
C ASP A 77 -3.24 -28.59 12.48
N GLY A 78 -3.94 -27.58 11.93
CA GLY A 78 -5.13 -26.98 12.55
C GLY A 78 -4.84 -26.22 13.84
N ARG A 79 -3.57 -25.89 14.13
CA ARG A 79 -3.17 -25.20 15.34
C ARG A 79 -3.45 -23.70 15.23
N PRO A 80 -3.82 -23.01 16.32
CA PRO A 80 -4.02 -21.57 16.31
C PRO A 80 -2.76 -20.82 15.87
N LEU A 81 -2.92 -19.92 14.92
CA LEU A 81 -1.88 -18.97 14.54
C LEU A 81 -1.81 -17.85 15.60
N SER A 82 -0.60 -17.34 15.83
CA SER A 82 -0.38 -16.20 16.73
C SER A 82 -0.25 -14.90 15.95
N PHE A 83 -0.85 -13.84 16.48
CA PHE A 83 -0.71 -12.51 15.91
C PHE A 83 0.75 -12.04 16.00
N LEU A 84 1.34 -11.78 14.84
CA LEU A 84 2.70 -11.27 14.72
C LEU A 84 2.72 -9.75 14.65
N LEU A 85 2.00 -9.16 13.70
CA LEU A 85 2.03 -7.73 13.47
C LEU A 85 0.79 -7.21 12.75
N GLN A 86 0.57 -5.91 12.85
CA GLN A 86 -0.40 -5.14 12.09
C GLN A 86 0.31 -3.95 11.47
N VAL A 87 0.01 -3.68 10.19
CA VAL A 87 0.50 -2.49 9.47
C VAL A 87 -0.71 -1.68 9.02
N TYR A 88 -0.81 -0.45 9.51
CA TYR A 88 -1.74 0.52 8.97
C TYR A 88 -1.21 1.06 7.64
N ALA A 89 -1.98 0.93 6.57
CA ALA A 89 -1.51 1.13 5.20
C ALA A 89 -2.55 1.89 4.36
N PRO A 90 -2.96 3.12 4.72
CA PRO A 90 -4.04 3.84 4.04
C PRO A 90 -3.80 3.98 2.53
N VAL A 91 -4.88 4.01 1.75
CA VAL A 91 -4.83 4.38 0.31
C VAL A 91 -5.76 5.57 0.12
N SER A 92 -5.19 6.75 -0.06
CA SER A 92 -5.93 8.01 -0.19
C SER A 92 -6.84 8.04 -1.41
N GLU A 93 -6.43 7.40 -2.50
CA GLU A 93 -7.14 7.41 -3.79
C GLU A 93 -8.34 6.44 -3.84
N VAL A 94 -8.44 5.52 -2.88
CA VAL A 94 -9.51 4.51 -2.84
C VAL A 94 -10.40 4.80 -1.64
N GLU A 95 -11.60 5.33 -1.91
CA GLU A 95 -12.56 5.75 -0.88
C GLU A 95 -12.94 4.62 0.08
N SER A 96 -12.97 3.36 -0.38
CA SER A 96 -13.25 2.21 0.50
C SER A 96 -12.03 1.72 1.29
N ALA A 97 -10.84 2.29 1.08
CA ALA A 97 -9.56 1.84 1.66
C ALA A 97 -8.73 2.96 2.30
N PHE A 98 -9.33 4.14 2.55
CA PHE A 98 -8.67 5.26 3.21
C PHE A 98 -8.18 4.93 4.63
N HIS A 99 -8.81 3.97 5.30
CA HIS A 99 -8.25 3.28 6.46
C HIS A 99 -8.22 1.78 6.17
N ARG A 100 -7.06 1.24 5.79
CA ARG A 100 -6.85 -0.22 5.71
C ARG A 100 -5.70 -0.64 6.61
N SER A 101 -5.77 -1.88 7.09
CA SER A 101 -4.71 -2.48 7.90
C SER A 101 -4.49 -3.91 7.43
N ILE A 102 -3.23 -4.32 7.38
CA ILE A 102 -2.84 -5.71 7.14
C ILE A 102 -2.54 -6.34 8.50
N PHE A 103 -3.12 -7.50 8.79
CA PHE A 103 -2.88 -8.26 10.02
C PHE A 103 -2.21 -9.57 9.69
N LEU A 104 -1.03 -9.83 10.26
CA LEU A 104 -0.26 -11.03 9.99
C LEU A 104 -0.28 -11.98 11.18
N PHE A 105 -0.64 -13.23 10.91
CA PHE A 105 -0.66 -14.33 11.86
C PHE A 105 0.28 -15.44 11.39
N ILE A 106 1.06 -16.02 12.32
CA ILE A 106 2.03 -17.06 12.01
C ILE A 106 1.94 -18.22 13.00
N GLU A 107 2.36 -19.41 12.59
CA GLU A 107 2.57 -20.52 13.51
C GLU A 107 3.82 -20.26 14.38
N PRO A 108 3.71 -20.22 15.73
CA PRO A 108 4.82 -19.83 16.60
C PRO A 108 6.05 -20.72 16.55
N LYS A 109 5.85 -21.99 16.16
CA LYS A 109 6.90 -23.01 16.09
C LYS A 109 7.32 -23.30 14.65
N ALA A 110 6.97 -22.42 13.71
CA ALA A 110 7.37 -22.62 12.33
C ALA A 110 8.90 -22.55 12.22
N HIS A 111 9.52 -23.70 11.95
CA HIS A 111 10.91 -23.78 11.57
C HIS A 111 11.01 -23.69 10.04
N PRO A 112 11.98 -22.95 9.50
CA PRO A 112 12.18 -22.89 8.06
C PRO A 112 12.39 -24.29 7.44
N PRO A 113 11.87 -24.54 6.23
CA PRO A 113 11.02 -23.63 5.45
C PRO A 113 9.60 -23.53 6.00
N LEU A 114 9.02 -22.32 5.95
CA LEU A 114 7.61 -22.10 6.30
C LEU A 114 6.74 -22.95 5.37
N GLN A 115 5.87 -23.79 5.95
CA GLN A 115 4.97 -24.63 5.17
C GLN A 115 3.75 -23.81 4.69
N ARG A 116 3.17 -24.18 3.54
CA ARG A 116 1.97 -23.53 3.04
C ARG A 116 0.86 -23.56 4.11
N GLY A 117 0.32 -22.40 4.42
CA GLY A 117 -0.75 -22.26 5.42
C GLY A 117 -0.26 -22.17 6.87
N SER A 118 1.04 -22.07 7.13
CA SER A 118 1.59 -21.70 8.44
C SER A 118 1.57 -20.18 8.70
N VAL A 119 1.13 -19.39 7.72
CA VAL A 119 1.01 -17.93 7.76
C VAL A 119 -0.34 -17.52 7.19
N ARG A 120 -0.95 -16.50 7.77
CA ARG A 120 -2.18 -15.90 7.25
C ARG A 120 -2.16 -14.38 7.39
N ALA A 121 -2.58 -13.70 6.34
CA ALA A 121 -2.82 -12.27 6.34
C ALA A 121 -4.32 -11.99 6.22
N PHE A 122 -4.78 -10.93 6.89
CA PHE A 122 -6.10 -10.32 6.74
C PHE A 122 -5.96 -8.86 6.37
#